data_AF-A0AAE9YTL7-F1
#
_entry.id   AF-A0AAE9YTL7-F1
#
_cell.length_a   1.000
_cell.length_b   1.000
_cell.length_c   1.000
_cell.angle_alpha   90.00
_cell.angle_beta   90.00
_cell.angle_gamma   90.00
#
_symmetry.space_group_name_H-M   'P 1'
#
loop_
_entity.id
_entity.type
_entity.pdbx_description
1 polymer ?
#
loop_
_entity_poly.entity_id
_entity_poly.type
_entity_poly.pdbx_seq_one_letter_code
_entity_poly.pdbx_strand_id
1 'polypeptide(L)'
;MFVANHNMHLFEDQQFQHCMSKLVMGEPYIGMAWRAHTLIWCISQIIDSPGAIMEFGTFRGFKMKFMMEYFTDRLAQREIYLFDTFEGIDPAQAADSPISPDEHQKAQLHAFVQDRFKPYPNVKIIKGAAPHTLEQLTIDKVAFIHLDMNSWMAEIGTLEKLWHKLTPGGIVLLDDFGFFAHSAQKDKELAWFKDKGYAPLELPTGQAMVIKHV
;
A
#
# COMPACT_ATOMS: atom_id res chain seq x y z
N MET A 1 19.66 20.03 12.63
CA MET A 1 20.06 18.62 12.74
C MET A 1 19.89 18.01 11.36
N PHE A 2 20.96 17.48 10.76
CA PHE A 2 20.92 16.87 9.43
C PHE A 2 20.29 15.47 9.49
N VAL A 3 19.74 14.97 8.38
CA VAL A 3 19.25 13.59 8.21
C VAL A 3 20.45 12.66 8.03
N ALA A 4 21.29 12.54 9.06
CA ALA A 4 22.50 11.72 9.08
C ALA A 4 22.71 11.13 10.48
N ASN A 5 23.47 10.04 10.60
CA ASN A 5 23.74 9.33 11.85
C ASN A 5 22.48 8.81 12.55
N HIS A 6 21.60 8.12 11.80
CA HIS A 6 20.42 7.48 12.36
C HIS A 6 20.82 6.29 13.24
N ASN A 7 20.06 6.05 14.31
CA ASN A 7 20.24 4.86 15.17
C ASN A 7 19.97 3.54 14.44
N MET A 8 19.30 3.58 13.28
CA MET A 8 18.98 2.38 12.47
C MET A 8 18.28 1.25 13.22
N HIS A 9 17.54 1.55 14.31
CA HIS A 9 16.91 0.56 15.21
C HIS A 9 16.03 -0.48 14.49
N LEU A 10 15.45 -0.16 13.32
CA LEU A 10 14.71 -1.14 12.52
C LEU A 10 15.55 -2.38 12.17
N PHE A 11 16.87 -2.22 12.04
CA PHE A 11 17.82 -3.29 11.77
C PHE A 11 18.28 -4.01 13.04
N GLU A 12 17.83 -3.62 14.24
CA GLU A 12 18.05 -4.37 15.48
C GLU A 12 16.88 -5.33 15.76
N ASP A 13 15.73 -5.12 15.11
CA ASP A 13 14.56 -5.99 15.17
C ASP A 13 14.84 -7.33 14.46
N GLN A 14 14.87 -8.41 15.25
CA GLN A 14 15.14 -9.76 14.77
C GLN A 14 14.10 -10.26 13.76
N GLN A 15 12.82 -9.92 13.95
CA GLN A 15 11.76 -10.32 13.04
C GLN A 15 11.89 -9.56 11.71
N PHE A 16 12.24 -8.28 11.78
CA PHE A 16 12.53 -7.48 10.58
C PHE A 16 13.71 -8.08 9.80
N GLN A 17 14.84 -8.35 10.46
CA GLN A 17 16.01 -8.99 9.83
C GLN A 17 15.67 -10.35 9.22
N HIS A 18 14.86 -11.16 9.91
CA HIS A 18 14.39 -12.44 9.40
C HIS A 18 13.61 -12.26 8.08
N CYS A 19 12.64 -11.34 8.06
CA CYS A 19 11.87 -11.04 6.85
C CYS A 19 12.76 -10.52 5.72
N MET A 20 13.71 -9.62 6.02
CA MET A 20 14.67 -9.12 5.04
C MET A 20 15.48 -10.26 4.43
N SER A 21 16.14 -11.10 5.24
CA SER A 21 16.96 -12.21 4.72
C SER A 21 16.18 -13.23 3.90
N LYS A 22 14.90 -13.46 4.23
CA LYS A 22 14.04 -14.41 3.54
C LYS A 22 13.47 -13.89 2.22
N LEU A 23 13.13 -12.60 2.13
CA LEU A 23 12.33 -12.05 1.03
C LEU A 23 13.11 -11.11 0.09
N VAL A 24 14.19 -10.50 0.56
CA VAL A 24 14.96 -9.49 -0.19
C VAL A 24 15.98 -10.22 -1.06
N MET A 25 15.82 -10.10 -2.39
CA MET A 25 16.74 -10.72 -3.36
C MET A 25 17.51 -9.65 -4.13
N GLY A 26 18.33 -8.86 -3.42
CA GLY A 26 19.24 -7.87 -3.98
C GLY A 26 18.90 -6.40 -3.69
N GLU A 27 19.75 -5.52 -4.23
CA GLU A 27 19.74 -4.05 -4.06
C GLU A 27 18.37 -3.35 -4.09
N PRO A 28 17.47 -3.59 -5.06
CA PRO A 28 16.20 -2.85 -5.10
C PRO A 28 15.31 -3.13 -3.88
N TYR A 29 15.44 -4.30 -3.26
CA TYR A 29 14.68 -4.65 -2.06
C TYR A 29 15.33 -4.12 -0.77
N ILE A 30 16.65 -3.86 -0.77
CA ILE A 30 17.33 -3.20 0.35
C ILE A 30 16.82 -1.76 0.47
N GLY A 31 16.63 -1.07 -0.67
CA GLY A 31 16.03 0.26 -0.72
C GLY A 31 14.59 0.34 -0.18
N MET A 32 13.90 -0.81 -0.07
CA MET A 32 12.54 -0.87 0.48
C MET A 32 12.50 -1.01 2.01
N ALA A 33 13.64 -1.16 2.70
CA ALA A 33 13.66 -1.41 4.15
C ALA A 33 12.89 -0.35 4.95
N TRP A 34 13.09 0.93 4.63
CA TRP A 34 12.40 2.03 5.32
C TRP A 34 10.91 2.14 4.97
N ARG A 35 10.53 1.77 3.74
CA ARG A 35 9.11 1.70 3.32
C ARG A 35 8.41 0.54 4.01
N ALA A 36 9.06 -0.62 4.13
CA ALA A 36 8.58 -1.75 4.92
C ALA A 36 8.46 -1.39 6.41
N HIS A 37 9.41 -0.64 6.96
CA HIS A 37 9.34 -0.15 8.34
C HIS A 37 8.14 0.80 8.56
N THR A 38 7.85 1.67 7.59
CA THR A 38 6.66 2.55 7.61
C THR A 38 5.37 1.73 7.61
N LEU A 39 5.29 0.69 6.77
CA LEU A 39 4.15 -0.23 6.74
C LEU A 39 3.99 -0.99 8.07
N ILE A 40 5.08 -1.47 8.66
CA ILE A 40 5.06 -2.10 10.00
C ILE A 40 4.50 -1.15 11.03
N TRP A 41 4.95 0.11 11.04
CA TRP A 41 4.45 1.11 11.97
C TRP A 41 2.94 1.32 11.77
N CYS A 42 2.48 1.52 10.53
CA CYS A 42 1.08 1.73 10.20
C CYS A 42 0.22 0.56 10.68
N ILE A 43 0.57 -0.67 10.27
CA ILE A 43 -0.18 -1.87 10.65
C ILE A 43 -0.18 -2.05 12.16
N SER A 44 0.94 -1.81 12.85
CA SER A 44 1.02 -1.92 14.32
C SER A 44 0.05 -0.97 15.04
N GLN A 45 -0.30 0.19 14.45
CA GLN A 45 -1.28 1.10 15.05
C GLN A 45 -2.72 0.60 14.91
N ILE A 46 -3.03 -0.14 13.84
CA ILE A 46 -4.40 -0.49 13.46
C ILE A 46 -4.72 -1.98 13.61
N ILE A 47 -3.76 -2.78 14.03
CA ILE A 47 -3.83 -4.25 14.04
C ILE A 47 -5.00 -4.80 14.88
N ASP A 48 -5.38 -4.07 15.94
CA ASP A 48 -6.53 -4.40 16.80
C ASP A 48 -7.77 -3.54 16.50
N SER A 49 -7.66 -2.56 15.58
CA SER A 49 -8.78 -1.73 15.14
C SER A 49 -9.74 -2.53 14.25
N PRO A 50 -11.05 -2.29 14.25
CA PRO A 50 -11.97 -2.99 13.35
C PRO A 50 -11.80 -2.54 11.89
N GLY A 51 -11.98 -3.47 10.95
CA GLY A 51 -12.01 -3.19 9.52
C GLY A 51 -10.91 -3.91 8.72
N ALA A 52 -11.08 -3.96 7.41
CA ALA A 52 -10.14 -4.63 6.52
C ALA A 52 -8.83 -3.85 6.34
N ILE A 53 -7.79 -4.58 5.94
CA ILE A 53 -6.49 -4.05 5.50
C ILE A 53 -6.44 -4.20 3.98
N MET A 54 -6.17 -3.11 3.25
CA MET A 54 -6.26 -3.11 1.79
C MET A 54 -5.00 -2.53 1.16
N GLU A 55 -4.45 -3.23 0.16
CA GLU A 55 -3.35 -2.78 -0.68
C GLU A 55 -3.85 -2.66 -2.12
N PHE A 56 -3.61 -1.50 -2.74
CA PHE A 56 -3.97 -1.19 -4.11
C PHE A 56 -2.69 -0.96 -4.91
N GLY A 57 -2.44 -1.79 -5.91
CA GLY A 57 -1.12 -1.91 -6.54
C GLY A 57 -0.27 -2.95 -5.84
N THR A 58 -0.61 -4.23 -6.05
CA THR A 58 0.05 -5.36 -5.40
C THR A 58 1.34 -5.77 -6.13
N PHE A 59 1.37 -5.65 -7.46
CA PHE A 59 2.43 -6.13 -8.34
C PHE A 59 2.87 -7.57 -8.02
N ARG A 60 4.07 -7.77 -7.46
CA ARG A 60 4.60 -9.09 -7.04
C ARG A 60 4.23 -9.46 -5.60
N GLY A 61 3.49 -8.60 -4.90
CA GLY A 61 3.03 -8.79 -3.53
C GLY A 61 4.16 -8.81 -2.49
N PHE A 62 5.25 -8.07 -2.72
CA PHE A 62 6.38 -8.05 -1.79
C PHE A 62 5.99 -7.44 -0.44
N LYS A 63 5.36 -6.27 -0.46
CA LYS A 63 5.01 -5.49 0.74
C LYS A 63 4.05 -6.25 1.64
N MET A 64 2.90 -6.67 1.13
CA MET A 64 1.98 -7.48 1.93
C MET A 64 2.60 -8.81 2.37
N LYS A 65 3.38 -9.49 1.53
CA LYS A 65 4.07 -10.73 1.95
C LYS A 65 5.03 -10.48 3.11
N PHE A 66 5.74 -9.36 3.10
CA PHE A 66 6.60 -8.93 4.20
C PHE A 66 5.77 -8.73 5.48
N MET A 67 4.62 -8.06 5.38
CA MET A 67 3.74 -7.85 6.54
C MET A 67 3.20 -9.17 7.10
N MET A 68 2.76 -10.09 6.24
CA MET A 68 2.28 -11.41 6.66
C MET A 68 3.36 -12.23 7.37
N GLU A 69 4.61 -12.15 6.92
CA GLU A 69 5.74 -12.82 7.57
C GLU A 69 6.15 -12.11 8.87
N TYR A 70 6.08 -10.78 8.93
CA TYR A 70 6.46 -10.01 10.10
C TYR A 70 5.48 -10.18 11.26
N PHE A 71 4.17 -10.08 11.00
CA PHE A 71 3.12 -10.13 12.01
C PHE A 71 2.53 -11.53 12.26
N THR A 72 2.84 -12.49 11.39
CA THR A 72 2.45 -13.90 11.49
C THR A 72 0.97 -14.07 11.87
N ASP A 73 0.69 -14.65 13.04
CA ASP A 73 -0.64 -15.00 13.53
C ASP A 73 -1.51 -13.76 13.77
N ARG A 74 -0.90 -12.59 14.04
CA ARG A 74 -1.65 -11.37 14.28
C ARG A 74 -2.38 -10.86 13.04
N LEU A 75 -1.82 -11.10 11.86
CA LEU A 75 -2.50 -10.79 10.59
C LEU A 75 -3.36 -11.94 10.09
N ALA A 76 -3.15 -13.18 10.54
CA ALA A 76 -3.94 -14.33 10.11
C ALA A 76 -5.45 -14.21 10.43
N GLN A 77 -5.81 -13.41 11.44
CA GLN A 77 -7.21 -13.15 11.83
C GLN A 77 -7.80 -11.89 11.16
N ARG A 78 -7.02 -11.19 10.34
CA ARG A 78 -7.45 -9.95 9.68
C ARG A 78 -7.99 -10.24 8.30
N GLU A 79 -9.00 -9.49 7.89
CA GLU A 79 -9.45 -9.50 6.50
C GLU A 79 -8.52 -8.62 5.66
N ILE A 80 -7.85 -9.23 4.67
CA ILE A 80 -6.84 -8.58 3.85
C ILE A 80 -7.23 -8.67 2.37
N TYR A 81 -7.17 -7.54 1.67
CA TYR A 81 -7.47 -7.46 0.25
C TYR A 81 -6.31 -6.89 -0.54
N LEU A 82 -5.96 -7.55 -1.64
CA LEU A 82 -4.90 -7.16 -2.56
C LEU A 82 -5.52 -6.90 -3.93
N PHE A 83 -5.50 -5.63 -4.34
CA PHE A 83 -6.07 -5.18 -5.60
C PHE A 83 -4.94 -4.89 -6.60
N ASP A 84 -5.09 -5.40 -7.81
CA ASP A 84 -4.19 -5.12 -8.93
C ASP A 84 -4.86 -5.49 -10.25
N THR A 85 -4.48 -4.82 -11.34
CA THR A 85 -4.91 -5.25 -12.69
C THR A 85 -4.18 -6.55 -13.11
N PHE A 86 -2.96 -6.73 -12.60
CA PHE A 86 -1.94 -7.67 -13.05
C PHE A 86 -1.59 -7.55 -14.54
N GLU A 87 -1.95 -6.43 -15.15
CA GLU A 87 -1.90 -6.17 -16.59
C GLU A 87 -1.27 -4.81 -16.94
N GLY A 88 -0.78 -4.07 -15.94
CA GLY A 88 -0.26 -2.70 -16.08
C GLY A 88 -1.28 -1.64 -15.63
N ILE A 89 -0.99 -0.36 -15.84
CA ILE A 89 -1.94 0.71 -15.51
C ILE A 89 -3.07 0.68 -16.54
N ASP A 90 -4.33 0.80 -16.08
CA ASP A 90 -5.47 0.93 -17.00
C ASP A 90 -5.25 2.18 -17.88
N PRO A 91 -5.25 2.05 -19.23
CA PRO A 91 -5.05 3.19 -20.12
C PRO A 91 -6.02 4.36 -19.88
N ALA A 92 -7.24 4.09 -19.42
CA ALA A 92 -8.22 5.12 -19.08
C ALA A 92 -7.85 5.91 -17.80
N GLN A 93 -6.91 5.41 -17.01
CA GLN A 93 -6.45 5.96 -15.73
C GLN A 93 -4.99 6.40 -15.76
N ALA A 94 -4.32 6.36 -16.91
CA ALA A 94 -2.89 6.60 -17.02
C ALA A 94 -2.49 8.08 -17.19
N ALA A 95 -3.45 9.01 -17.21
CA ALA A 95 -3.11 10.43 -17.44
C ALA A 95 -2.20 10.97 -16.32
N ASP A 96 -1.15 11.69 -16.73
CA ASP A 96 -0.11 12.25 -15.87
C ASP A 96 0.71 11.20 -15.08
N SER A 97 0.54 9.90 -15.37
CA SER A 97 1.39 8.87 -14.79
C SER A 97 2.81 8.96 -15.36
N PRO A 98 3.86 8.87 -14.52
CA PRO A 98 5.23 8.81 -15.01
C PRO A 98 5.62 7.43 -15.55
N ILE A 99 4.73 6.44 -15.39
CA ILE A 99 4.91 5.03 -15.77
C ILE A 99 4.08 4.75 -17.02
N SER A 100 4.62 3.97 -17.96
CA SER A 100 3.85 3.62 -19.17
C SER A 100 2.74 2.60 -18.83
N PRO A 101 1.58 2.63 -19.51
CA PRO A 101 0.47 1.72 -19.18
C PRO A 101 0.83 0.24 -19.31
N ASP A 102 1.73 -0.11 -20.23
CA ASP A 102 2.24 -1.45 -20.47
C ASP A 102 3.39 -1.84 -19.51
N GLU A 103 3.95 -0.88 -18.78
CA GLU A 103 4.94 -1.17 -17.74
C GLU A 103 4.29 -2.05 -16.66
N HIS A 104 5.08 -2.96 -16.10
CA HIS A 104 4.61 -4.00 -15.17
C HIS A 104 3.60 -5.02 -15.73
N GLN A 105 3.24 -4.97 -17.01
CA GLN A 105 2.56 -6.08 -17.66
C GLN A 105 3.50 -7.30 -17.74
N LYS A 106 3.29 -8.27 -16.84
CA LYS A 106 4.11 -9.48 -16.76
C LYS A 106 3.24 -10.71 -16.92
N ALA A 107 3.62 -11.55 -17.88
CA ALA A 107 2.97 -12.84 -18.08
C ALA A 107 2.94 -13.62 -16.75
N GLN A 108 1.78 -14.21 -16.45
CA GLN A 108 1.56 -15.05 -15.26
C GLN A 108 1.69 -14.31 -13.90
N LEU A 109 1.75 -12.98 -13.87
CA LEU A 109 1.91 -12.24 -12.61
C LEU A 109 0.78 -12.54 -11.62
N HIS A 110 -0.47 -12.54 -12.08
CA HIS A 110 -1.61 -12.91 -11.24
C HIS A 110 -1.46 -14.31 -10.63
N ALA A 111 -1.09 -15.31 -11.44
CA ALA A 111 -0.89 -16.68 -10.97
C ALA A 111 0.28 -16.77 -9.96
N PHE A 112 1.36 -16.04 -10.19
CA PHE A 112 2.48 -15.93 -9.25
C PHE A 112 2.04 -15.36 -7.89
N VAL A 113 1.22 -14.31 -7.90
CA VAL A 113 0.70 -13.71 -6.66
C VAL A 113 -0.27 -14.65 -5.96
N GLN A 114 -1.14 -15.33 -6.70
CA GLN A 114 -2.03 -16.37 -6.15
C GLN A 114 -1.24 -17.48 -5.46
N ASP A 115 -0.17 -17.98 -6.07
CA ASP A 115 0.69 -19.00 -5.46
C ASP A 115 1.42 -18.46 -4.21
N ARG A 116 1.98 -17.25 -4.28
CA ARG A 116 2.65 -16.58 -3.16
C ARG A 116 1.77 -16.45 -1.92
N PHE A 117 0.48 -16.15 -2.09
CA PHE A 117 -0.45 -15.97 -0.97
C PHE A 117 -1.32 -17.20 -0.67
N LYS A 118 -1.15 -18.30 -1.40
CA LYS A 118 -1.86 -19.57 -1.15
C LYS A 118 -1.82 -20.05 0.31
N PRO A 119 -0.72 -19.86 1.08
CA PRO A 119 -0.70 -20.22 2.51
C PRO A 119 -1.56 -19.34 3.43
N TYR A 120 -2.12 -18.21 2.95
CA TYR A 120 -2.84 -17.21 3.74
C TYR A 120 -4.31 -17.14 3.33
N PRO A 121 -5.20 -17.98 3.91
CA PRO A 121 -6.60 -18.07 3.48
C PRO A 121 -7.40 -16.79 3.75
N ASN A 122 -6.91 -15.90 4.63
CA ASN A 122 -7.52 -14.63 4.96
C ASN A 122 -7.17 -13.49 3.96
N VAL A 123 -6.28 -13.75 3.01
CA VAL A 123 -5.87 -12.81 1.97
C VAL A 123 -6.67 -13.06 0.69
N LYS A 124 -7.40 -12.05 0.23
CA LYS A 124 -8.21 -12.08 -1.00
C LYS A 124 -7.52 -11.28 -2.09
N ILE A 125 -7.18 -11.92 -3.20
CA ILE A 125 -6.60 -11.26 -4.38
C ILE A 125 -7.73 -10.91 -5.35
N ILE A 126 -7.82 -9.63 -5.69
CA ILE A 126 -8.87 -9.06 -6.53
C ILE A 126 -8.24 -8.52 -7.80
N LYS A 127 -8.49 -9.21 -8.92
CA LYS A 127 -7.98 -8.81 -10.23
C LYS A 127 -8.89 -7.77 -10.88
N GLY A 128 -8.32 -6.66 -11.33
CA GLY A 128 -8.97 -5.61 -12.13
C GLY A 128 -8.66 -4.21 -11.63
N ALA A 129 -9.03 -3.20 -12.41
CA ALA A 129 -8.77 -1.80 -12.07
C ALA A 129 -9.64 -1.33 -10.90
N ALA A 130 -9.00 -0.73 -9.89
CA ALA A 130 -9.70 0.04 -8.87
C ALA A 130 -10.11 1.42 -9.46
N PRO A 131 -11.21 2.04 -9.01
CA PRO A 131 -12.10 1.57 -7.96
C PRO A 131 -13.19 0.58 -8.42
N HIS A 132 -13.28 0.23 -9.71
CA HIS A 132 -14.38 -0.59 -10.24
C HIS A 132 -14.50 -1.96 -9.57
N THR A 133 -13.36 -2.59 -9.24
CA THR A 133 -13.32 -3.87 -8.52
C THR A 133 -13.94 -3.81 -7.12
N LEU A 134 -14.04 -2.63 -6.50
CA LEU A 134 -14.68 -2.47 -5.18
C LEU A 134 -16.20 -2.67 -5.23
N GLU A 135 -16.83 -2.52 -6.39
CA GLU A 135 -18.30 -2.67 -6.54
C GLU A 135 -18.75 -4.13 -6.38
N GLN A 136 -17.81 -5.06 -6.51
CA GLN A 136 -18.04 -6.51 -6.36
C GLN A 136 -17.96 -6.95 -4.89
N LEU A 137 -17.60 -6.05 -3.98
CA LEU A 137 -17.29 -6.36 -2.59
C LEU A 137 -18.21 -5.61 -1.63
N THR A 138 -18.72 -6.34 -0.65
CA THR A 138 -19.35 -5.74 0.53
C THR A 138 -18.28 -5.49 1.58
N ILE A 139 -17.83 -4.24 1.66
CA ILE A 139 -16.83 -3.77 2.63
C ILE A 139 -17.56 -2.86 3.62
N ASP A 140 -17.57 -3.22 4.90
CA ASP A 140 -18.27 -2.44 5.94
C ASP A 140 -17.34 -1.42 6.60
N LYS A 141 -16.13 -1.86 6.97
CA LYS A 141 -15.13 -1.04 7.67
C LYS A 141 -13.76 -1.29 7.09
N VAL A 142 -12.95 -0.24 7.03
CA VAL A 142 -11.55 -0.30 6.62
C VAL A 142 -10.70 0.27 7.74
N ALA A 143 -9.60 -0.40 8.09
CA ALA A 143 -8.65 0.08 9.09
C ALA A 143 -7.38 0.64 8.44
N PHE A 144 -7.02 0.12 7.27
CA PHE A 144 -5.80 0.49 6.55
C PHE A 144 -6.00 0.49 5.04
N ILE A 145 -5.50 1.52 4.37
CA ILE A 145 -5.44 1.62 2.91
C ILE A 145 -4.00 1.96 2.54
N HIS A 146 -3.39 1.13 1.70
CA HIS A 146 -2.11 1.40 1.04
C HIS A 146 -2.35 1.62 -0.45
N LEU A 147 -1.97 2.79 -0.98
CA LEU A 147 -2.14 3.20 -2.37
C LEU A 147 -0.78 3.26 -3.08
N ASP A 148 -0.60 2.41 -4.09
CA ASP A 148 0.62 2.23 -4.91
C ASP A 148 0.21 1.93 -6.37
N MET A 149 -0.69 2.73 -6.93
CA MET A 149 -1.23 2.47 -8.27
C MET A 149 -0.58 3.31 -9.36
N ASN A 150 0.32 4.24 -8.99
CA ASN A 150 1.00 5.15 -9.91
C ASN A 150 -0.01 5.96 -10.77
N SER A 151 -1.24 6.14 -10.27
CA SER A 151 -2.36 6.75 -10.97
C SER A 151 -3.25 7.51 -10.00
N TRP A 152 -3.24 8.84 -10.10
CA TRP A 152 -4.08 9.70 -9.27
C TRP A 152 -5.57 9.42 -9.47
N MET A 153 -6.01 9.01 -10.68
CA MET A 153 -7.41 8.68 -10.94
C MET A 153 -7.84 7.42 -10.20
N ALA A 154 -7.01 6.37 -10.24
CA ALA A 154 -7.27 5.14 -9.54
C ALA A 154 -7.23 5.35 -8.01
N GLU A 155 -6.25 6.10 -7.51
CA GLU A 155 -6.05 6.36 -6.09
C GLU A 155 -7.15 7.24 -5.50
N ILE A 156 -7.45 8.38 -6.12
CA ILE A 156 -8.56 9.25 -5.68
C ILE A 156 -9.90 8.54 -5.85
N GLY A 157 -10.12 7.83 -6.95
CA GLY A 157 -11.35 7.06 -7.15
C GLY A 157 -11.56 5.99 -6.07
N THR A 158 -10.47 5.35 -5.62
CA THR A 158 -10.48 4.40 -4.50
C THR A 158 -10.80 5.10 -3.18
N LEU A 159 -10.18 6.25 -2.92
CA LEU A 159 -10.48 7.08 -1.75
C LEU A 159 -11.94 7.51 -1.72
N GLU A 160 -12.53 7.96 -2.83
CA GLU A 160 -13.95 8.34 -2.88
C GLU A 160 -14.89 7.19 -2.45
N LYS A 161 -14.57 5.94 -2.81
CA LYS A 161 -15.38 4.77 -2.44
C LYS A 161 -15.15 4.30 -0.99
N LEU A 162 -13.96 4.50 -0.43
CA LEU A 162 -13.57 3.90 0.85
C LEU A 162 -13.42 4.89 2.00
N TRP A 163 -13.27 6.19 1.72
CA TRP A 163 -12.97 7.19 2.74
C TRP A 163 -14.00 7.21 3.86
N HIS A 164 -15.30 7.13 3.52
CA HIS A 164 -16.38 7.09 4.52
C HIS A 164 -16.40 5.78 5.35
N LYS A 165 -15.78 4.70 4.85
CA LYS A 165 -15.70 3.39 5.51
C LYS A 165 -14.47 3.24 6.39
N LEU A 166 -13.47 4.10 6.20
CA LEU A 166 -12.26 4.12 7.02
C LEU A 166 -12.64 4.45 8.46
N THR A 167 -12.20 3.64 9.43
CA THR A 167 -12.53 3.82 10.84
C THR A 167 -11.76 4.99 11.45
N PRO A 168 -12.25 5.59 12.56
CA PRO A 168 -11.45 6.55 13.32
C PRO A 168 -10.14 5.91 13.78
N GLY A 169 -9.03 6.61 13.58
CA GLY A 169 -7.67 6.09 13.74
C GLY A 169 -7.15 5.29 12.54
N GLY A 170 -8.00 5.02 11.54
CA GLY A 170 -7.61 4.33 10.32
C GLY A 170 -6.59 5.12 9.52
N ILE A 171 -5.70 4.41 8.84
CA ILE A 171 -4.51 4.99 8.19
C ILE A 171 -4.61 4.83 6.67
N VAL A 172 -4.29 5.89 5.93
CA VAL A 172 -4.00 5.86 4.50
C VAL A 172 -2.51 6.11 4.31
N LEU A 173 -1.84 5.21 3.59
CA LEU A 173 -0.44 5.35 3.17
C LEU A 173 -0.40 5.52 1.65
N LEU A 174 0.13 6.66 1.21
CA LEU A 174 0.36 7.04 -0.19
C LEU A 174 1.79 6.70 -0.53
N ASP A 175 2.01 5.80 -1.47
CA ASP A 175 3.31 5.18 -1.65
C ASP A 175 4.25 5.99 -2.55
N ASP A 176 3.68 6.76 -3.49
CA ASP A 176 4.44 7.51 -4.49
C ASP A 176 4.51 9.03 -4.25
N PHE A 177 3.85 9.53 -3.20
CA PHE A 177 3.58 10.96 -2.96
C PHE A 177 4.81 11.88 -3.03
N GLY A 178 5.91 11.46 -2.40
CA GLY A 178 7.14 12.26 -2.26
C GLY A 178 8.11 12.14 -3.43
N PHE A 179 7.81 11.33 -4.45
CA PHE A 179 8.68 11.21 -5.63
C PHE A 179 8.42 12.33 -6.64
N PHE A 180 9.48 12.98 -7.08
CA PHE A 180 9.40 14.10 -8.03
C PHE A 180 8.65 13.73 -9.33
N ALA A 181 8.85 12.51 -9.83
CA ALA A 181 8.18 12.00 -11.03
C ALA A 181 6.65 11.95 -10.87
N HIS A 182 6.15 11.83 -9.64
CA HIS A 182 4.73 11.75 -9.30
C HIS A 182 4.16 13.11 -8.84
N SER A 183 4.85 14.23 -9.14
CA SER A 183 4.43 15.57 -8.72
C SER A 183 2.98 15.93 -9.12
N ALA A 184 2.55 15.56 -10.32
CA ALA A 184 1.19 15.76 -10.78
C ALA A 184 0.16 14.98 -9.94
N GLN A 185 0.44 13.70 -9.66
CA GLN A 185 -0.38 12.86 -8.78
C GLN A 185 -0.48 13.46 -7.37
N LYS A 186 0.66 13.80 -6.77
CA LYS A 186 0.74 14.44 -5.46
C LYS A 186 -0.07 15.74 -5.39
N ASP A 187 -0.05 16.59 -6.43
CA ASP A 187 -0.85 17.83 -6.45
C ASP A 187 -2.36 17.55 -6.45
N LYS A 188 -2.82 16.50 -7.14
CA LYS A 188 -4.23 16.08 -7.14
C LYS A 188 -4.65 15.52 -5.78
N GLU A 189 -3.82 14.68 -5.19
CA GLU A 189 -4.05 14.10 -3.86
C GLU A 189 -4.10 15.18 -2.78
N LEU A 190 -3.16 16.14 -2.81
CA LEU A 190 -3.16 17.29 -1.90
C LEU A 190 -4.46 18.10 -2.00
N ALA A 191 -4.94 18.37 -3.21
CA ALA A 191 -6.20 19.07 -3.41
C ALA A 191 -7.38 18.28 -2.84
N TRP A 192 -7.40 16.96 -3.06
CA TRP A 192 -8.44 16.08 -2.55
C TRP A 192 -8.46 16.01 -1.01
N PHE A 193 -7.31 15.77 -0.37
CA PHE A 193 -7.24 15.71 1.09
C PHE A 193 -7.58 17.06 1.73
N LYS A 194 -7.18 18.18 1.11
CA LYS A 194 -7.51 19.53 1.57
C LYS A 194 -9.02 19.77 1.59
N ASP A 195 -9.77 19.30 0.58
CA ASP A 195 -11.24 19.36 0.56
C ASP A 195 -11.87 18.61 1.74
N LYS A 196 -11.22 17.53 2.20
CA LYS A 196 -11.67 16.77 3.38
C LYS A 196 -11.18 17.34 4.72
N GLY A 197 -10.40 18.42 4.70
CA GLY A 197 -9.80 19.01 5.90
C GLY A 197 -8.59 18.26 6.44
N TYR A 198 -7.92 17.44 5.61
CA TYR A 198 -6.72 16.69 5.96
C TYR A 198 -5.50 17.20 5.20
N ALA A 199 -4.32 16.97 5.79
CA ALA A 199 -3.04 17.22 5.15
C ALA A 199 -2.17 15.96 5.31
N PRO A 200 -1.72 15.33 4.21
CA PRO A 200 -0.78 14.23 4.26
C PRO A 200 0.55 14.64 4.91
N LEU A 201 1.07 13.80 5.80
CA LEU A 201 2.43 13.89 6.31
C LEU A 201 3.36 13.22 5.30
N GLU A 202 4.12 14.01 4.56
CA GLU A 202 5.18 13.51 3.68
C GLU A 202 6.35 12.92 4.49
N LEU A 203 6.84 11.76 4.06
CA LEU A 203 7.88 11.00 4.74
C LEU A 203 9.17 10.97 3.90
N PRO A 204 10.36 10.90 4.54
CA PRO A 204 11.64 10.79 3.83
C PRO A 204 11.79 9.57 2.92
N THR A 205 10.86 8.62 2.98
CA THR A 205 10.84 7.39 2.16
C THR A 205 10.24 7.58 0.77
N GLY A 206 9.76 8.79 0.45
CA GLY A 206 8.96 9.06 -0.75
C GLY A 206 7.48 8.76 -0.58
N GLN A 207 7.07 8.25 0.59
CA GLN A 207 5.68 8.00 0.93
C GLN A 207 5.06 9.20 1.65
N ALA A 208 3.74 9.23 1.78
CA ALA A 208 3.04 10.12 2.71
C ALA A 208 1.91 9.39 3.44
N MET A 209 1.49 9.91 4.58
CA MET A 209 0.49 9.25 5.42
C MET A 209 -0.58 10.21 5.92
N VAL A 210 -1.81 9.72 6.03
CA VAL A 210 -2.94 10.39 6.67
C VAL A 210 -3.55 9.46 7.71
N ILE A 211 -3.84 9.99 8.89
CA ILE A 211 -4.62 9.30 9.94
C ILE A 211 -6.00 9.95 9.98
N LYS A 212 -7.06 9.16 9.81
CA LYS A 212 -8.43 9.65 9.85
C LYS A 212 -8.87 9.84 11.31
N HIS A 213 -9.37 11.02 11.66
CA HIS A 213 -9.73 11.34 13.05
C HIS A 213 -11.24 11.30 13.33
N VAL A 214 -12.07 11.42 12.29
CA VAL A 214 -13.54 11.46 12.36
C VAL A 214 -14.16 10.62 11.25
#